data_AF-A0A0R1YZS2-F1
#
_entry.id   AF-A0A0R1YZS2-F1
#
_cell.length_a   1.000
_cell.length_b   1.000
_cell.length_c   1.000
_cell.angle_alpha   90.00
_cell.angle_beta   90.00
_cell.angle_gamma   90.00
#
_symmetry.space_group_name_H-M   'P 1'
#
loop_
_entity.id
_entity.type
_entity.pdbx_description
1 polymer ?
#
loop_
_entity_poly.entity_id
_entity_poly.type
_entity_poly.pdbx_seq_one_letter_code
_entity_poly.pdbx_strand_id
1 'polypeptide(L)' 'MTERQLIQEILNTVDVIYNFVNTDDDKKEYEIVINRQDGDHRPLENVNKEIKDYFTEANFSYNEELNDNGDDIHVQVKR' A
#
# COMPACT_ATOMS: atom_id res chain seq x y z
N MET A 1 10.64 14.53 -6.33
CA MET A 1 9.89 13.29 -6.15
C MET A 1 8.54 13.65 -5.57
N THR A 2 7.45 13.23 -6.19
CA THR A 2 6.10 13.44 -5.63
C THR A 2 5.80 12.40 -4.56
N GLU A 3 4.84 12.67 -3.67
CA GLU A 3 4.43 11.67 -2.65
C GLU A 3 3.94 10.38 -3.30
N ARG A 4 3.17 10.49 -4.39
CA ARG A 4 2.77 9.35 -5.21
C ARG A 4 3.96 8.52 -5.71
N GLN A 5 5.05 9.15 -6.15
CA GLN A 5 6.26 8.42 -6.57
C GLN A 5 6.89 7.66 -5.40
N LEU A 6 6.95 8.27 -4.22
CA LEU A 6 7.50 7.61 -3.03
C LEU A 6 6.63 6.42 -2.60
N ILE A 7 5.30 6.56 -2.65
CA ILE A 7 4.34 5.48 -2.40
C ILE A 7 4.60 4.31 -3.38
N GLN A 8 4.78 4.61 -4.66
CA GLN A 8 5.09 3.59 -5.66
C GLN A 8 6.43 2.89 -5.41
N GLU A 9 7.46 3.63 -5.02
CA GLU A 9 8.77 3.07 -4.68
C GLU A 9 8.68 2.11 -3.48
N ILE A 10 7.92 2.48 -2.44
CA ILE A 10 7.68 1.60 -1.28
C ILE A 10 6.99 0.30 -1.73
N LEU A 11 5.88 0.41 -2.48
CA LEU A 11 5.11 -0.77 -2.91
C LEU A 11 5.89 -1.67 -3.87
N ASN A 12 6.71 -1.09 -4.75
CA ASN A 12 7.63 -1.85 -5.61
C ASN A 12 8.71 -2.57 -4.78
N THR A 13 9.17 -1.98 -3.67
CA THR A 13 10.18 -2.58 -2.78
C THR A 13 9.65 -3.82 -2.06
N VAL A 14 8.36 -3.84 -1.71
CA VAL A 14 7.71 -4.99 -1.05
C VAL A 14 7.25 -6.07 -2.06
N ASP A 15 7.42 -5.79 -3.36
CA ASP A 15 7.12 -6.70 -4.47
C ASP A 15 5.63 -7.08 -4.51
N VAL A 16 4.75 -6.07 -4.47
CA VAL A 16 3.28 -6.24 -4.53
C VAL A 16 2.68 -5.59 -5.77
N ILE A 17 1.52 -6.09 -6.19
CA ILE A 17 0.71 -5.48 -7.24
C ILE A 17 -0.19 -4.43 -6.58
N TYR A 18 -0.30 -3.24 -7.15
CA TYR A 18 -1.13 -2.18 -6.57
C TYR A 18 -1.83 -1.33 -7.62
N ASN A 19 -2.99 -0.79 -7.24
CA ASN A 19 -3.77 0.14 -8.03
C ASN A 19 -4.22 1.30 -7.15
N PHE A 20 -4.02 2.53 -7.64
CA PHE A 20 -4.60 3.72 -7.03
C PHE A 20 -6.06 3.83 -7.45
N VAL A 21 -6.98 3.67 -6.51
CA VAL A 21 -8.43 3.75 -6.73
C VAL A 21 -8.89 5.21 -6.67
N ASN A 22 -8.29 5.99 -5.79
CA ASN A 22 -8.56 7.42 -5.65
C ASN A 22 -7.26 8.17 -5.29
N THR A 23 -7.07 9.34 -5.88
CA THR A 23 -5.91 10.21 -5.63
C THR A 23 -6.38 11.65 -5.50
N ASP A 24 -6.23 12.21 -4.32
CA ASP A 24 -6.40 13.64 -4.07
C ASP A 24 -5.03 14.24 -3.76
N ASP A 25 -4.31 14.64 -4.81
CA ASP A 25 -2.95 15.20 -4.69
C ASP A 25 -2.94 16.54 -3.91
N ASP A 26 -4.05 17.28 -3.91
CA ASP A 26 -4.18 18.55 -3.17
C ASP A 26 -4.30 18.28 -1.66
N LYS A 27 -5.07 17.25 -1.27
CA LYS A 27 -5.22 16.83 0.13
C LYS A 27 -4.19 15.81 0.60
N LYS A 28 -3.35 15.32 -0.31
CA LYS A 28 -2.34 14.27 -0.06
C LYS A 28 -2.95 12.99 0.48
N GLU A 29 -4.10 12.62 -0.06
CA GLU A 29 -4.83 11.42 0.33
C GLU A 29 -4.89 10.45 -0.85
N TYR A 30 -4.54 9.19 -0.58
CA TYR A 30 -4.45 8.14 -1.59
C TYR A 30 -5.18 6.91 -1.10
N GLU A 31 -6.06 6.37 -1.94
CA GLU A 31 -6.74 5.10 -1.73
C GLU A 31 -6.14 4.07 -2.67
N ILE A 32 -5.63 2.98 -2.11
CA ILE A 32 -4.81 2.01 -2.81
C ILE A 32 -5.34 0.61 -2.52
N VAL A 33 -5.54 -0.15 -3.58
CA VAL A 33 -5.77 -1.59 -3.53
C VAL A 33 -4.46 -2.29 -3.80
N ILE A 34 -4.09 -3.25 -2.96
CA ILE A 34 -2.84 -3.98 -3.01
C ILE A 34 -3.14 -5.48 -3.03
N ASN A 35 -2.44 -6.20 -3.90
CA ASN A 35 -2.52 -7.64 -4.08
C ASN A 35 -1.12 -8.25 -4.04
N ARG A 36 -0.98 -9.43 -3.44
CA ARG A 36 0.23 -10.23 -3.54
C ARG A 36 0.48 -10.60 -5.01
N GLN A 37 1.75 -10.74 -5.38
CA GLN A 37 2.11 -11.22 -6.70
C GLN A 37 1.78 -12.71 -6.87
N ASP A 38 1.67 -13.13 -8.14
CA ASP A 38 1.50 -14.53 -8.48
C ASP A 38 2.65 -15.38 -7.93
N GLY A 39 2.33 -16.33 -7.06
CA GLY A 39 3.30 -17.22 -6.41
C GLY A 39 3.89 -16.70 -5.10
N ASP A 40 3.48 -15.52 -4.63
CA ASP A 40 3.78 -15.08 -3.27
C ASP A 40 2.90 -15.83 -2.27
N HIS A 41 3.53 -16.71 -1.49
CA HIS A 41 2.89 -17.52 -0.45
C HIS A 41 3.05 -16.94 0.96
N ARG A 42 3.61 -15.73 1.09
CA ARG A 42 3.70 -15.05 2.38
C ARG A 42 2.29 -14.83 2.95
N PRO A 43 2.11 -15.00 4.26
CA PRO A 43 0.87 -14.60 4.93
C PRO A 43 0.56 -13.13 4.66
N LEU A 44 -0.72 -12.83 4.42
CA LEU A 44 -1.19 -11.47 4.15
C LEU A 44 -0.77 -10.48 5.25
N GLU A 45 -0.82 -10.92 6.51
CA GLU A 45 -0.39 -10.15 7.68
C GLU A 45 1.09 -9.74 7.61
N ASN A 46 1.96 -10.62 7.09
CA ASN A 46 3.39 -10.32 6.96
C ASN A 46 3.63 -9.29 5.86
N VAL A 47 2.97 -9.47 4.71
CA VAL A 47 3.05 -8.51 3.60
C VAL A 47 2.54 -7.15 4.04
N ASN A 48 1.37 -7.09 4.68
CA ASN A 48 0.83 -5.84 5.22
C ASN A 48 1.77 -5.18 6.23
N LYS A 49 2.38 -5.97 7.13
CA LYS A 49 3.32 -5.45 8.12
C LYS A 49 4.55 -4.84 7.46
N GLU A 50 5.15 -5.51 6.48
CA GLU A 50 6.29 -4.98 5.71
C GLU A 50 5.93 -3.63 5.05
N ILE A 51 4.76 -3.55 4.40
CA ILE A 51 4.26 -2.32 3.79
C ILE A 51 4.13 -1.23 4.87
N LYS A 52 3.40 -1.51 5.95
CA LYS A 52 3.14 -0.54 7.02
C LYS A 52 4.41 0.01 7.65
N ASP A 53 5.43 -0.82 7.83
CA ASP A 53 6.73 -0.41 8.37
C ASP A 53 7.37 0.64 7.45
N TYR A 54 7.46 0.39 6.13
CA TYR A 54 7.99 1.36 5.18
C TYR A 54 7.18 2.66 5.09
N PHE A 55 5.84 2.59 5.10
CA PHE A 55 5.00 3.79 5.10
C PHE A 55 5.18 4.61 6.38
N THR A 56 5.31 3.96 7.53
CA THR A 56 5.56 4.62 8.82
C THR A 56 6.93 5.29 8.82
N GLU A 57 7.98 4.63 8.32
CA GLU A 57 9.33 5.21 8.17
C GLU A 57 9.34 6.43 7.24
N ALA A 58 8.53 6.41 6.19
CA ALA A 58 8.34 7.53 5.27
C ALA A 58 7.42 8.64 5.81
N ASN A 59 6.92 8.49 7.05
CA ASN A 59 6.02 9.42 7.74
C ASN A 59 4.68 9.60 7.01
N PHE A 60 4.09 8.49 6.55
CA PHE A 60 2.70 8.42 6.10
C PHE A 60 1.83 7.80 7.18
N SER A 61 0.57 8.24 7.24
CA SER A 61 -0.50 7.49 7.88
C SER A 61 -0.90 6.33 6.98
N TYR A 62 -1.10 5.15 7.56
CA TYR A 62 -1.44 3.91 6.85
C TYR A 62 -2.61 3.25 7.59
N ASN A 63 -3.80 3.29 6.98
CA ASN A 63 -5.04 2.73 7.54
C ASN A 63 -5.57 1.61 6.65
N GLU A 64 -5.27 0.37 7.02
CA GLU A 64 -5.52 -0.82 6.22
C GLU A 64 -6.80 -1.59 6.60
N GLU A 65 -7.34 -2.29 5.61
CA GLU A 65 -8.34 -3.35 5.74
C GLU A 65 -7.83 -4.58 4.96
N LEU A 66 -7.70 -5.71 5.66
CA LEU A 66 -7.27 -6.97 5.07
C LEU A 66 -8.48 -7.76 4.59
N ASN A 67 -8.49 -8.22 3.34
CA ASN A 67 -9.54 -9.08 2.83
C ASN A 67 -8.96 -10.35 2.19
N ASP A 68 -9.67 -11.47 2.34
CA ASP A 68 -9.30 -12.73 1.69
C ASP A 68 -10.06 -12.98 0.37
N ASN A 69 -10.94 -12.05 -0.04
CA ASN A 69 -11.82 -12.20 -1.20
C ASN A 69 -11.76 -10.96 -2.12
N GLY A 70 -10.84 -10.98 -3.09
CA GLY A 70 -10.71 -9.95 -4.12
C GLY A 70 -9.43 -9.16 -3.98
N ASP A 71 -9.45 -8.12 -3.15
CA ASP A 71 -8.30 -7.26 -2.86
C ASP A 71 -7.65 -7.69 -1.55
N ASP A 72 -6.42 -8.21 -1.60
CA ASP A 72 -5.71 -8.68 -0.40
C ASP A 72 -5.63 -7.59 0.68
N ILE A 73 -5.28 -6.35 0.30
CA ILE A 73 -5.22 -5.20 1.22
C ILE A 73 -5.85 -4.00 0.54
N HIS A 74 -6.82 -3.38 1.21
CA HIS A 74 -7.32 -2.06 0.87
C HIS A 74 -6.76 -1.06 1.87
N VAL A 75 -6.14 0.03 1.41
CA VAL A 75 -5.50 0.99 2.31
C VAL A 75 -5.74 2.44 1.92
N GLN A 76 -5.98 3.26 2.95
CA GLN A 76 -5.93 4.70 2.84
C GLN A 76 -4.61 5.23 3.40
N VAL A 77 -3.91 6.01 2.58
CA VAL A 77 -2.62 6.64 2.90
C VAL A 77 -2.79 8.15 2.93
N LYS A 78 -2.25 8.80 3.97
CA LYS A 78 -2.30 10.27 4.13
C LYS A 78 -0.98 10.84 4.64
N ARG A 79 -0.69 12.10 4.31
CA ARG A 79 0.51 12.80 4.81
C ARG A 79 0.24 14.21 5.30
#